data_AF-A0A420G4R8-F1
#
_entry.id   AF-A0A420G4R8-F1
#
_cell.length_a   1.000
_cell.length_b   1.000
_cell.length_c   1.000
_cell.angle_alpha   90.00
_cell.angle_beta   90.00
_cell.angle_gamma   90.00
#
_symmetry.space_group_name_H-M   'P 1'
#
loop_
_entity.id
_entity.type
_entity.pdbx_description
1 polymer ?
#
loop_
_entity_poly.entity_id
_entity_poly.type
_entity_poly.pdbx_seq_one_letter_code
_entity_poly.pdbx_strand_id
1 'polypeptide(L)' 'MSTSLLIMGIGGQELIVIVVILLLLFGGKKIPELMRGLGKGVKEFKEGQKDESSPEKKSEIEDNK' A
#
# COMPACT_ATOMS: atom_id res chain seq x y z
N MET A 1 29.42 9.79 -21.88
CA MET A 1 29.00 8.37 -21.81
C MET A 1 28.82 7.86 -20.38
N SER A 2 29.46 8.45 -19.37
CA SER A 2 29.34 8.03 -17.96
C SER A 2 28.05 8.49 -17.25
N THR A 3 27.43 9.58 -17.69
CA THR A 3 26.23 10.17 -17.06
C THR A 3 24.90 9.59 -17.57
N SER A 4 24.87 8.98 -18.76
CA SER A 4 23.67 8.31 -19.27
C SER A 4 23.44 6.92 -18.65
N LEU A 5 24.51 6.20 -18.29
CA LEU A 5 24.43 4.96 -17.52
C LEU A 5 23.96 5.20 -16.09
N LEU A 6 24.31 6.38 -15.55
CA LEU A 6 23.75 6.90 -14.33
C LEU A 6 22.22 7.03 -14.53
N ILE A 7 21.67 7.87 -15.39
CA ILE A 7 20.19 8.06 -15.48
C ILE A 7 19.39 6.77 -15.79
N MET A 8 19.88 5.84 -16.61
CA MET A 8 19.21 4.53 -16.85
C MET A 8 19.50 3.46 -15.78
N GLY A 9 20.55 3.61 -14.96
CA GLY A 9 20.86 2.78 -13.79
C GLY A 9 20.44 3.39 -12.44
N ILE A 10 19.98 4.65 -12.44
CA ILE A 10 19.78 5.48 -11.25
C ILE A 10 18.38 5.38 -10.67
N GLY A 11 17.35 5.16 -11.48
CA GLY A 11 15.98 5.15 -10.95
C GLY A 11 15.73 4.03 -9.92
N GLY A 12 16.25 2.83 -10.18
CA GLY A 12 16.08 1.68 -9.29
C GLY A 12 17.10 1.64 -8.16
N GLN A 13 18.37 1.96 -8.44
CA GLN A 13 19.44 1.81 -7.45
C GLN A 13 19.34 2.86 -6.34
N GLU A 14 19.02 4.12 -6.65
CA GLU A 14 18.82 5.15 -5.62
C GLU A 14 17.58 4.87 -4.77
N LEU A 15 16.49 4.41 -5.39
CA LEU A 15 15.30 3.98 -4.64
C LEU A 15 15.62 2.82 -3.68
N ILE A 16 16.40 1.83 -4.13
CA ILE A 16 16.86 0.74 -3.26
C ILE A 16 17.67 1.28 -2.08
N VAL A 17 18.60 2.20 -2.31
CA VAL A 17 19.41 2.78 -1.23
C VAL A 17 18.53 3.55 -0.23
N ILE A 18 17.57 4.34 -0.72
CA ILE A 18 16.60 5.06 0.14
C ILE A 18 15.76 4.09 0.96
N VAL A 19 15.22 3.04 0.32
CA VAL A 19 14.43 2.00 0.99
C VAL A 19 15.28 1.29 2.05
N VAL A 20 16.54 0.96 1.77
CA VAL A 20 17.45 0.35 2.75
C VAL A 20 17.68 1.27 3.94
N ILE A 21 17.92 2.56 3.72
CA ILE A 21 18.08 3.53 4.82
C ILE A 21 16.80 3.61 5.66
N LEU A 22 15.62 3.70 5.02
CA LEU A 22 14.33 3.71 5.73
C LEU A 22 14.11 2.41 6.51
N LEU A 23 14.49 1.26 5.96
CA LEU A 23 14.42 -0.04 6.65
C LEU A 23 15.38 -0.11 7.84
N LEU A 24 16.54 0.54 7.79
CA LEU A 24 17.46 0.61 8.93
C LEU A 24 16.93 1.55 10.04
N LEU A 25 16.33 2.69 9.67
CA LEU A 25 15.79 3.65 10.63
C LEU A 25 14.49 3.16 11.28
N PHE A 26 13.56 2.65 10.49
CA PHE A 26 12.22 2.25 10.95
C PHE A 26 12.10 0.75 11.21
N GLY A 27 13.00 -0.08 10.66
CA GLY A 27 12.90 -1.53 10.71
C GLY A 27 11.96 -2.09 9.64
N GLY A 28 12.24 -3.30 9.15
CA GLY A 28 11.42 -3.97 8.13
C GLY A 28 9.98 -4.30 8.52
N LYS A 29 9.66 -4.23 9.83
CA LYS A 29 8.30 -4.52 10.34
C LYS A 29 7.37 -3.31 10.32
N LYS A 30 7.90 -2.07 10.39
CA LYS A 30 7.06 -0.86 10.47
C LYS A 30 6.39 -0.52 9.14
N ILE A 31 7.05 -0.76 8.01
CA ILE A 31 6.47 -0.47 6.69
C ILE A 31 5.20 -1.31 6.43
N PRO A 32 5.20 -2.65 6.61
CA PRO A 32 3.98 -3.46 6.50
C PRO A 32 2.89 -3.10 7.51
N GLU A 33 3.27 -2.75 8.74
CA GLU A 33 2.34 -2.37 9.80
C GLU A 33 1.59 -1.07 9.44
N LEU A 34 2.32 -0.05 8.97
CA LEU A 34 1.77 1.21 8.47
C LEU A 34 0.86 0.98 7.24
N MET A 35 1.30 0.16 6.28
CA MET A 35 0.48 -0.19 5.11
C MET A 35 -0.82 -0.90 5.49
N ARG A 36 -0.78 -1.81 6.48
CA ARG A 36 -1.99 -2.49 6.99
C ARG A 36 -2.92 -1.52 7.68
N GLY A 37 -2.40 -0.60 8.49
CA GLY A 37 -3.20 0.45 9.14
C GLY A 37 -3.87 1.38 8.12
N LEU A 38 -3.09 1.88 7.16
CA LEU A 38 -3.59 2.74 6.08
C LEU A 38 -4.62 2.00 5.21
N GLY A 39 -4.35 0.75 4.84
CA GLY A 39 -5.26 -0.05 4.03
C GLY A 39 -6.61 -0.31 4.71
N LYS A 40 -6.61 -0.56 6.03
CA LYS A 40 -7.85 -0.66 6.82
C LYS A 40 -8.61 0.67 6.85
N GLY A 41 -7.93 1.77 7.13
CA GLY A 41 -8.55 3.10 7.14
C GLY A 41 -9.14 3.49 5.79
N VAL A 42 -8.44 3.22 4.69
CA VAL A 42 -8.95 3.45 3.32
C VAL A 42 -10.15 2.55 3.02
N LYS A 43 -10.14 1.29 3.48
CA LYS A 43 -11.27 0.38 3.31
C LYS A 43 -12.51 0.87 4.06
N GLU A 44 -12.38 1.17 5.34
CA GLU A 44 -13.47 1.68 6.19
C GLU A 44 -14.00 3.02 5.66
N PHE A 45 -13.11 3.91 5.20
CA PHE A 45 -13.49 5.17 4.57
C PHE A 45 -14.31 4.96 3.29
N LYS A 46 -13.95 3.97 2.48
CA LYS A 46 -14.68 3.63 1.25
C LYS A 46 -16.01 2.92 1.53
N GLU A 47 -16.08 2.10 2.58
CA GLU A 47 -17.32 1.46 3.04
C GLU A 47 -18.31 2.52 3.55
N GLY A 48 -17.86 3.43 4.43
CA GLY A 48 -18.69 4.53 4.93
C GLY A 48 -19.21 5.47 3.84
N GLN A 49 -18.40 5.75 2.80
CA GLN A 49 -18.86 6.53 1.64
C GLN A 49 -19.89 5.78 0.78
N LYS A 50 -19.81 4.45 0.70
CA LYS A 50 -20.75 3.63 -0.09
C LYS A 50 -22.11 3.51 0.60
N ASP A 51 -22.13 3.39 1.92
CA ASP A 51 -23.36 3.32 2.70
C ASP A 51 -24.21 4.61 2.56
N GLU A 52 -23.56 5.76 2.30
CA GLU A 52 -24.24 7.04 2.01
C GLU A 52 -24.74 7.14 0.55
N SER A 53 -24.21 6.35 -0.38
CA SER A 53 -24.40 6.55 -1.84
C SER A 53 -25.04 5.38 -2.62
N SER A 54 -25.30 4.21 -2.03
CA SER A 54 -26.07 3.13 -2.70
C SER A 54 -26.64 2.08 -1.74
N PRO A 55 -27.95 1.77 -1.80
CA PRO A 55 -28.53 0.65 -1.07
C PRO A 55 -28.33 -0.66 -1.85
N GLU A 56 -27.11 -1.12 -2.10
CA GLU A 56 -26.92 -2.38 -2.85
C GLU A 56 -25.57 -3.06 -2.56
N LYS A 57 -25.56 -3.93 -1.53
CA LYS A 57 -25.10 -5.34 -1.61
C LYS A 57 -24.99 -5.96 -0.21
N LYS A 58 -26.11 -6.52 0.23
CA LYS A 58 -26.12 -7.65 1.17
C LYS A 58 -26.27 -8.92 0.31
N SER A 59 -25.19 -9.37 -0.33
CA SER A 59 -25.20 -10.72 -0.93
C SER A 59 -24.92 -11.74 0.17
N GLU A 60 -26.00 -12.10 0.83
CA GLU A 60 -26.34 -13.46 1.26
C GLU A 60 -25.55 -14.51 0.47
N ILE A 61 -24.66 -15.22 1.17
CA ILE A 61 -24.34 -16.62 0.88
C ILE A 61 -24.44 -17.33 2.22
N GLU A 62 -25.69 -17.49 2.68
CA GLU A 62 -26.07 -18.60 3.54
C GLU A 62 -26.25 -19.83 2.64
N ASP A 63 -25.16 -20.51 2.32
CA ASP A 63 -25.26 -21.91 1.88
C ASP A 63 -25.16 -22.80 3.12
N ASN A 64 -26.28 -22.91 3.84
CA ASN A 64 -26.51 -23.91 4.87
C ASN A 64 -27.47 -24.97 4.34
N LYS A 65 -26.91 -26.15 4.05
CA LYS A 65 -27.43 -27.51 4.28
C LYS A 65 -28.75 -27.97 3.63
#